data_AF-A0A820L9F2-F1
#
_entry.id   AF-A0A820L9F2-F1
#
_cell.length_a   1.000
_cell.length_b   1.000
_cell.length_c   1.000
_cell.angle_alpha   90.00
_cell.angle_beta   90.00
_cell.angle_gamma   90.00
#
_symmetry.space_group_name_H-M   'P 1'
#
loop_
_entity.id
_entity.type
_entity.pdbx_description
1 polymer ?
#
loop_
_entity_poly.entity_id
_entity_poly.type
_entity_poly.pdbx_seq_one_letter_code
_entity_poly.pdbx_strand_id
1 'polypeptide(L)'
;MNPLTTIKFLNNRFTLTGFSRAGDATGLFIPEMDTLLDAGIVVTKEKPRRLFITHSHSDHAYQIPYMYSASSPTPLSIYVPNESVSYFNAYLTSAQLLNDHGDEKAIANCAQRYILHGVTEKQIIDLDNSYRVEIINCYHTIPCVGYAFYEKRSKLKSDYAQLSGKEIQVLKKQGIDITEQVFIPLFAFLGDT
;
A
#
# COMPACT_ATOMS: atom_id res chain seq x y z
N MET A 1 -23.98 -6.87 -8.10
CA MET A 1 -22.77 -6.14 -7.66
C MET A 1 -23.10 -5.53 -6.32
N ASN A 2 -22.27 -5.76 -5.30
CA ASN A 2 -22.41 -5.07 -4.02
C ASN A 2 -22.25 -3.55 -4.28
N PRO A 3 -23.12 -2.69 -3.74
CA PRO A 3 -22.99 -1.25 -3.95
C PRO A 3 -21.70 -0.78 -3.27
N LEU A 4 -20.78 -0.21 -4.05
CA LEU A 4 -19.60 0.45 -3.53
C LEU A 4 -20.01 1.78 -2.90
N THR A 5 -19.37 2.14 -1.79
CA THR A 5 -19.53 3.43 -1.13
C THR A 5 -18.29 4.27 -1.40
N THR A 6 -18.48 5.55 -1.69
CA THR A 6 -17.39 6.52 -1.86
C THR A 6 -17.53 7.65 -0.86
N ILE A 7 -16.46 7.94 -0.12
CA ILE A 7 -16.38 9.08 0.80
C ILE A 7 -15.13 9.91 0.51
N LYS A 8 -15.17 11.20 0.89
CA LYS A 8 -13.98 12.05 0.96
C LYS A 8 -13.54 12.19 2.40
N PHE A 9 -12.23 12.20 2.65
CA PHE A 9 -11.66 12.30 3.99
C PHE A 9 -10.40 13.18 4.03
N LEU A 10 -9.93 13.50 5.24
CA LEU A 10 -8.79 14.39 5.51
C LEU A 10 -8.89 15.74 4.79
N ASN A 11 -9.94 16.50 5.12
CA ASN A 11 -10.26 17.80 4.51
C ASN A 11 -10.44 17.73 2.99
N ASN A 12 -11.15 16.70 2.51
CA ASN A 12 -11.44 16.45 1.09
C ASN A 12 -10.21 16.26 0.19
N ARG A 13 -9.05 15.95 0.77
CA ARG A 13 -7.81 15.69 0.00
C ARG A 13 -7.75 14.29 -0.60
N PHE A 14 -8.45 13.34 0.00
CA PHE A 14 -8.43 11.94 -0.41
C PHE A 14 -9.84 11.40 -0.59
N THR A 15 -9.96 10.44 -1.51
CA THR A 15 -11.18 9.70 -1.80
C THR A 15 -10.98 8.26 -1.36
N LEU A 16 -11.96 7.69 -0.65
CA LEU A 16 -11.99 6.28 -0.28
C LEU A 16 -13.22 5.66 -0.93
N THR A 17 -13.01 4.73 -1.87
CA THR A 17 -14.08 3.98 -2.53
C THR A 17 -13.96 2.51 -2.20
N GLY A 18 -15.02 1.88 -1.71
CA GLY A 18 -14.98 0.45 -1.49
C GLY A 18 -16.19 -0.16 -0.81
N PHE A 19 -15.95 -1.36 -0.26
CA PHE A 19 -16.93 -2.18 0.42
C PHE A 19 -16.23 -2.90 1.57
N SER A 20 -16.88 -2.96 2.72
CA SER A 20 -16.43 -3.77 3.86
C SER A 20 -17.64 -4.30 4.61
N ARG A 21 -17.76 -5.62 4.67
CA ARG A 21 -18.76 -6.33 5.47
C ARG A 21 -18.11 -7.58 6.04
N ALA A 22 -18.16 -7.70 7.37
CA ALA A 22 -17.56 -8.81 8.11
C ALA A 22 -17.97 -10.18 7.52
N GLY A 23 -16.98 -11.03 7.25
CA GLY A 23 -17.15 -12.37 6.72
C GLY A 23 -17.65 -12.46 5.27
N ASP A 24 -17.82 -11.32 4.57
CA ASP A 24 -18.18 -11.29 3.15
C ASP A 24 -17.00 -10.82 2.29
N ALA A 25 -16.61 -9.56 2.44
CA ALA A 25 -15.46 -8.99 1.76
C ALA A 25 -15.08 -7.63 2.34
N THR A 26 -13.79 -7.33 2.32
CA THR A 26 -13.23 -5.99 2.51
C THR A 26 -12.32 -5.63 1.33
N GLY A 27 -12.51 -4.44 0.79
CA GLY A 27 -11.62 -3.85 -0.21
C GLY A 27 -11.89 -2.35 -0.31
N LEU A 28 -10.85 -1.53 -0.18
CA LEU A 28 -10.95 -0.07 -0.16
C LEU A 28 -9.84 0.55 -1.02
N PHE A 29 -10.21 1.37 -1.99
CA PHE A 29 -9.27 2.01 -2.91
C PHE A 29 -9.16 3.52 -2.64
N ILE A 30 -7.91 4.01 -2.63
CA ILE A 30 -7.55 5.43 -2.48
C ILE A 30 -6.78 5.87 -3.74
N PRO A 31 -7.47 6.49 -4.72
CA PRO A 31 -6.86 6.86 -6.00
C PRO A 31 -5.69 7.84 -5.86
N GLU A 32 -5.80 8.84 -4.98
CA GLU A 32 -4.76 9.88 -4.80
C GLU A 32 -3.46 9.32 -4.19
N MET A 33 -3.53 8.14 -3.59
CA MET A 33 -2.38 7.39 -3.10
C MET A 33 -2.05 6.19 -3.98
N ASP A 34 -2.80 5.93 -5.05
CA ASP A 34 -2.63 4.76 -5.90
C ASP A 34 -2.45 3.47 -5.06
N THR A 35 -3.38 3.30 -4.12
CA THR A 35 -3.28 2.33 -3.02
C THR A 35 -4.61 1.62 -2.82
N LEU A 36 -4.57 0.29 -2.81
CA LEU A 36 -5.66 -0.59 -2.44
C LEU A 36 -5.38 -1.20 -1.05
N LEU A 37 -6.40 -1.21 -0.19
CA LEU A 37 -6.38 -1.74 1.17
C LEU A 37 -7.32 -2.95 1.21
N ASP A 38 -6.75 -4.13 1.43
CA ASP A 38 -7.38 -5.43 1.20
C ASP A 38 -7.99 -5.59 -0.21
N ALA A 39 -8.18 -6.84 -0.61
CA ALA A 39 -8.68 -7.24 -1.91
C ALA A 39 -9.62 -8.45 -1.79
N GLY A 40 -10.58 -8.42 -0.87
CA GLY A 40 -11.66 -9.41 -0.84
C GLY A 40 -12.69 -9.24 -1.96
N ILE A 41 -12.81 -8.03 -2.48
CA ILE A 41 -13.74 -7.65 -3.54
C ILE A 41 -13.09 -6.66 -4.51
N VAL A 42 -13.47 -6.74 -5.78
CA VAL A 42 -13.04 -5.78 -6.81
C VAL A 42 -13.80 -4.47 -6.62
N VAL A 43 -13.10 -3.43 -6.15
CA VAL A 43 -13.68 -2.09 -5.93
C VAL A 43 -13.20 -1.03 -6.91
N THR A 44 -12.22 -1.37 -7.75
CA THR A 44 -11.70 -0.50 -8.80
C THR A 44 -11.32 -1.33 -10.02
N LYS A 45 -11.42 -0.71 -11.21
CA LYS A 45 -10.88 -1.26 -12.46
C LYS A 45 -9.44 -0.82 -12.71
N GLU A 46 -9.00 0.23 -12.01
CA GLU A 46 -7.62 0.70 -12.04
C GLU A 46 -6.71 -0.40 -11.50
N LYS A 47 -5.50 -0.52 -12.07
CA LYS A 47 -4.48 -1.46 -11.58
C LYS A 47 -3.57 -0.66 -10.65
N PRO A 48 -3.79 -0.73 -9.33
CA PRO A 48 -3.06 0.12 -8.41
C PRO A 48 -1.57 -0.23 -8.42
N ARG A 49 -0.70 0.73 -8.06
CA ARG A 49 0.72 0.43 -7.85
C ARG A 49 0.98 -0.31 -6.54
N ARG A 50 0.10 -0.15 -5.55
CA ARG A 50 0.29 -0.66 -4.19
C ARG A 50 -0.96 -1.35 -3.66
N LEU A 51 -0.77 -2.50 -3.02
CA LEU A 51 -1.79 -3.26 -2.32
C LEU A 51 -1.28 -3.67 -0.94
N PHE A 52 -2.01 -3.28 0.11
CA PHE A 52 -1.72 -3.65 1.49
C PHE A 52 -2.79 -4.62 1.99
N ILE A 53 -2.37 -5.83 2.34
CA ILE A 53 -3.25 -6.89 2.83
C ILE A 53 -3.03 -7.03 4.33
N THR A 54 -4.09 -6.92 5.11
CA THR A 54 -4.03 -7.00 6.58
C THR A 54 -3.75 -8.43 7.04
N HIS A 55 -4.43 -9.41 6.46
CA HIS A 55 -4.29 -10.83 6.77
C HIS A 55 -4.76 -11.73 5.62
N SER A 56 -4.55 -13.04 5.71
CA SER A 56 -4.74 -13.97 4.60
C SER A 56 -6.14 -14.61 4.49
N HIS A 57 -7.16 -14.13 5.22
CA HIS A 57 -8.51 -14.63 4.99
C HIS A 57 -9.01 -14.25 3.59
N SER A 58 -9.85 -15.09 3.00
CA SER A 58 -10.30 -14.94 1.62
C SER A 58 -11.11 -13.67 1.39
N ASP A 59 -11.92 -13.26 2.36
CA ASP A 59 -12.68 -12.01 2.34
C ASP A 59 -11.78 -10.76 2.44
N HIS A 60 -10.46 -10.92 2.54
CA HIS A 60 -9.46 -9.84 2.46
C HIS A 60 -8.45 -10.01 1.31
N ALA A 61 -8.33 -11.19 0.70
CA ALA A 61 -7.24 -11.48 -0.24
C ALA A 61 -7.67 -12.12 -1.58
N TYR A 62 -8.91 -12.58 -1.70
CA TYR A 62 -9.31 -13.47 -2.81
C TYR A 62 -9.31 -12.82 -4.20
N GLN A 63 -9.33 -11.50 -4.30
CA GLN A 63 -9.34 -10.77 -5.57
C GLN A 63 -7.96 -10.21 -5.95
N ILE A 64 -6.88 -10.55 -5.24
CA ILE A 64 -5.53 -10.11 -5.60
C ILE A 64 -5.17 -10.44 -7.07
N PRO A 65 -5.47 -11.64 -7.62
CA PRO A 65 -5.15 -11.94 -9.02
C PRO A 65 -5.83 -11.02 -10.04
N TYR A 66 -6.95 -10.39 -9.66
CA TYR A 66 -7.61 -9.39 -10.52
C TYR A 66 -6.82 -8.07 -10.56
N MET A 67 -5.98 -7.76 -9.56
CA MET A 67 -5.38 -6.42 -9.38
C MET A 67 -4.11 -6.17 -10.17
N TYR A 68 -3.52 -7.20 -10.79
CA TYR A 68 -2.38 -7.05 -11.69
C TYR A 68 -2.71 -7.53 -13.11
N SER A 69 -1.93 -7.09 -14.08
CA SER A 69 -2.06 -7.48 -15.48
C SER A 69 -0.70 -7.41 -16.17
N ALA A 70 -0.49 -8.22 -17.21
CA ALA A 70 0.68 -8.12 -18.09
C ALA A 70 0.77 -6.76 -18.82
N SER A 71 -0.36 -6.06 -18.96
CA SER A 71 -0.43 -4.74 -19.58
C SER A 71 -0.16 -3.58 -18.62
N SER A 72 0.00 -3.86 -17.31
CA SER A 72 0.33 -2.82 -16.34
C SER A 72 1.75 -2.29 -16.58
N PRO A 73 1.96 -0.96 -16.58
CA PRO A 73 3.28 -0.38 -16.86
C PRO A 73 4.31 -0.67 -15.76
N THR A 74 3.84 -0.91 -14.54
CA THR A 74 4.67 -1.27 -13.38
C THR A 74 4.07 -2.47 -12.64
N PRO A 75 4.90 -3.35 -12.07
CA PRO A 75 4.42 -4.42 -11.21
C PRO A 75 3.64 -3.87 -9.99
N LEU A 76 2.61 -4.60 -9.56
CA LEU A 76 1.89 -4.32 -8.33
C LEU A 76 2.77 -4.67 -7.12
N SER A 77 3.05 -3.72 -6.23
CA SER A 77 3.70 -4.02 -4.94
C SER A 77 2.65 -4.49 -3.92
N ILE A 78 2.72 -5.74 -3.49
CA ILE A 78 1.79 -6.37 -2.56
C ILE A 78 2.49 -6.55 -1.21
N TYR A 79 1.96 -5.94 -0.16
CA TYR A 79 2.45 -6.03 1.21
C TYR A 79 1.55 -6.95 2.02
N VAL A 80 2.13 -7.96 2.65
CA VAL A 80 1.42 -9.02 3.40
C VAL A 80 2.15 -9.34 4.70
N PRO A 81 1.48 -9.88 5.74
CA PRO A 81 2.17 -10.40 6.92
C PRO A 81 3.29 -11.35 6.51
N ASN A 82 4.49 -11.18 7.08
CA ASN A 82 5.67 -11.93 6.68
C ASN A 82 5.49 -13.45 6.80
N GLU A 83 4.79 -13.90 7.83
CA GLU A 83 4.46 -15.29 8.09
C GLU A 83 3.57 -15.91 6.99
N SER A 84 2.81 -15.07 6.28
CA SER A 84 1.86 -15.49 5.26
C SER A 84 2.42 -15.44 3.83
N VAL A 85 3.65 -14.95 3.62
CA VAL A 85 4.27 -14.78 2.29
C VAL A 85 4.24 -16.06 1.47
N SER A 86 4.55 -17.20 2.08
CA SER A 86 4.58 -18.49 1.37
C SER A 86 3.18 -18.89 0.85
N TYR A 87 2.13 -18.64 1.62
CA TYR A 87 0.74 -18.91 1.22
C TYR A 87 0.30 -18.00 0.08
N PHE A 88 0.61 -16.70 0.15
CA PHE A 88 0.34 -15.77 -0.94
C PHE A 88 1.09 -16.16 -2.22
N ASN A 89 2.36 -16.52 -2.12
CA ASN A 89 3.15 -16.94 -3.28
C ASN A 89 2.55 -18.19 -3.95
N ALA A 90 2.15 -19.20 -3.16
CA ALA A 90 1.51 -20.41 -3.68
C ALA A 90 0.15 -20.09 -4.35
N TYR A 91 -0.67 -19.25 -3.71
CA TYR A 91 -1.97 -18.83 -4.22
C TYR A 91 -1.85 -18.07 -5.56
N LEU A 92 -1.01 -17.04 -5.62
CA LEU A 92 -0.84 -16.22 -6.81
C LEU A 92 -0.20 -17.00 -7.96
N THR A 93 0.74 -17.89 -7.65
CA THR A 93 1.33 -18.82 -8.64
C THR A 93 0.27 -19.76 -9.18
N SER A 94 -0.57 -20.35 -8.33
CA SER A 94 -1.67 -21.23 -8.76
C SER A 94 -2.67 -20.50 -9.66
N ALA A 95 -3.06 -19.27 -9.29
CA ALA A 95 -3.91 -18.42 -10.11
C ALA A 95 -3.27 -18.12 -11.48
N GLN A 96 -1.95 -17.96 -11.53
CA GLN A 96 -1.24 -17.72 -12.78
C GLN A 96 -1.15 -18.96 -13.67
N LEU A 97 -0.88 -20.13 -13.08
CA LEU A 97 -0.84 -21.41 -13.78
C LEU A 97 -2.18 -21.73 -14.46
N LEU A 98 -3.30 -21.42 -13.80
CA LEU A 98 -4.64 -21.58 -14.38
C LEU A 98 -4.87 -20.69 -15.60
N ASN A 99 -4.28 -19.50 -15.64
CA ASN A 99 -4.43 -18.57 -16.77
C ASN A 99 -3.49 -18.90 -17.94
N ASP A 100 -2.25 -19.29 -17.66
CA ASP A 100 -1.22 -19.47 -18.69
C ASP A 100 -1.09 -20.92 -19.19
N HIS A 101 -1.60 -21.90 -18.45
CA HIS A 101 -1.51 -23.34 -18.76
C HIS A 101 -0.08 -23.82 -19.10
N GLY A 102 0.91 -23.52 -18.25
CA GLY A 102 2.28 -24.04 -18.33
C GLY A 102 3.27 -23.46 -17.31
N ASP A 103 4.13 -24.31 -16.74
CA ASP A 103 4.90 -24.01 -15.51
C ASP A 103 5.95 -22.89 -15.67
N GLU A 104 6.81 -22.96 -16.69
CA GLU A 104 7.92 -21.99 -16.86
C GLU A 104 7.43 -20.57 -17.20
N LYS A 105 6.39 -20.46 -18.04
CA LYS A 105 5.82 -19.16 -18.44
C LYS A 105 5.07 -18.50 -17.28
N ALA A 106 4.33 -19.27 -16.48
CA ALA A 106 3.58 -18.74 -15.35
C ALA A 106 4.50 -18.14 -14.27
N ILE A 107 5.62 -18.80 -13.97
CA ILE A 107 6.60 -18.31 -12.98
C ILE A 107 7.25 -17.02 -13.47
N ALA A 108 7.70 -16.97 -14.74
CA ALA A 108 8.27 -15.76 -15.32
C ALA A 108 7.27 -14.59 -15.35
N ASN A 109 6.00 -14.88 -15.64
CA ASN A 109 4.93 -13.89 -15.66
C ASN A 109 4.59 -13.34 -14.26
N CYS A 110 4.64 -14.17 -13.21
CA CYS A 110 4.43 -13.71 -11.84
C CYS A 110 5.44 -12.62 -11.46
N ALA A 111 6.73 -12.87 -11.72
CA ALA A 111 7.82 -11.96 -11.40
C ALA A 111 7.74 -10.61 -12.13
N GLN A 112 7.02 -10.53 -13.26
CA GLN A 112 6.82 -9.29 -14.02
C GLN A 112 5.56 -8.52 -13.59
N ARG A 113 4.59 -9.19 -12.95
CA ARG A 113 3.26 -8.61 -12.70
C ARG A 113 3.10 -8.07 -11.29
N TYR A 114 3.78 -8.65 -10.32
CA TYR A 114 3.73 -8.19 -8.94
C TYR A 114 5.06 -8.44 -8.22
N ILE A 115 5.25 -7.73 -7.12
CA ILE A 115 6.34 -7.92 -6.17
C ILE A 115 5.68 -8.15 -4.81
N LEU A 116 5.99 -9.28 -4.17
CA LEU A 116 5.46 -9.63 -2.86
C LEU A 116 6.44 -9.23 -1.76
N HIS A 117 5.97 -8.46 -0.79
CA HIS A 117 6.72 -7.95 0.34
C HIS A 117 6.13 -8.52 1.63
N GLY A 118 6.90 -9.37 2.33
CA GLY A 118 6.61 -9.73 3.72
C GLY A 118 6.91 -8.55 4.63
N VAL A 119 5.97 -8.21 5.50
CA VAL A 119 6.12 -7.11 6.46
C VAL A 119 6.02 -7.60 7.90
N THR A 120 6.76 -6.93 8.79
CA THR A 120 6.84 -7.27 10.22
C THR A 120 6.47 -6.07 11.08
N GLU A 121 6.06 -6.30 12.33
CA GLU A 121 5.66 -5.22 13.24
C GLU A 121 6.74 -4.14 13.38
N LYS A 122 6.31 -2.88 13.49
CA LYS A 122 7.16 -1.68 13.64
C LYS A 122 8.09 -1.40 12.46
N GLN A 123 8.06 -2.21 11.41
CA GLN A 123 8.75 -1.91 10.17
C GLN A 123 8.21 -0.60 9.60
N ILE A 124 9.11 0.21 9.04
CA ILE A 124 8.72 1.42 8.32
C ILE A 124 9.15 1.31 6.86
N ILE A 125 8.21 1.57 5.97
CA ILE A 125 8.34 1.39 4.53
C ILE A 125 8.12 2.73 3.85
N ASP A 126 9.15 3.24 3.20
CA ASP A 126 9.06 4.42 2.35
C ASP A 126 8.49 4.03 0.98
N LEU A 127 7.26 4.45 0.70
CA LEU A 127 6.55 4.03 -0.52
C LEU A 127 6.96 4.82 -1.76
N ASP A 128 7.20 6.12 -1.58
CA ASP A 128 7.67 7.07 -2.57
C ASP A 128 8.14 8.36 -1.87
N ASN A 129 8.31 9.45 -2.63
CA ASN A 129 8.70 10.76 -2.09
C ASN A 129 7.60 11.44 -1.25
N SER A 130 6.36 10.98 -1.34
CA SER A 130 5.17 11.59 -0.74
C SER A 130 4.66 10.82 0.47
N TYR A 131 4.82 9.50 0.51
CA TYR A 131 4.19 8.66 1.53
C TYR A 131 5.14 7.62 2.12
N ARG A 132 4.90 7.29 3.39
CA ARG A 132 5.45 6.11 4.07
C ARG A 132 4.39 5.42 4.90
N VAL A 133 4.66 4.17 5.24
CA VAL A 133 3.80 3.33 6.06
C VAL A 133 4.59 2.74 7.22
N GLU A 134 4.00 2.77 8.40
CA GLU A 134 4.47 2.04 9.57
C GLU A 134 3.54 0.84 9.82
N ILE A 135 4.13 -0.32 10.10
CA ILE A 135 3.39 -1.55 10.33
C ILE A 135 2.99 -1.63 11.81
N ILE A 136 1.68 -1.75 12.05
CA ILE A 136 1.08 -1.88 13.37
C ILE A 136 0.89 -3.38 13.66
N ASN A 137 1.25 -3.79 14.86
CA ASN A 137 0.94 -5.14 15.34
C ASN A 137 -0.56 -5.26 15.67
N CYS A 138 -1.21 -6.29 15.13
CA CYS A 138 -2.63 -6.58 15.31
C CYS A 138 -2.81 -8.03 15.79
N TYR A 139 -3.91 -8.32 16.48
CA TYR A 139 -4.15 -9.63 17.08
C TYR A 139 -5.36 -10.32 16.46
N HIS A 140 -5.14 -11.36 15.66
CA HIS A 140 -6.23 -12.12 15.05
C HIS A 140 -5.98 -13.63 15.14
N THR A 141 -6.90 -14.45 14.67
CA THR A 141 -6.78 -15.92 14.65
C THR A 141 -5.65 -16.41 13.74
N ILE A 142 -5.14 -15.57 12.85
CA ILE A 142 -3.99 -15.81 11.96
C ILE A 142 -3.05 -14.60 11.98
N PRO A 143 -1.82 -14.69 11.45
CA PRO A 143 -0.94 -13.53 11.32
C PRO A 143 -1.64 -12.34 10.64
N CYS A 144 -1.66 -11.20 11.33
CA CYS A 144 -2.35 -9.99 10.93
C CYS A 144 -1.51 -8.76 11.27
N VAL A 145 -1.58 -7.74 10.42
CA VAL A 145 -0.95 -6.44 10.63
C VAL A 145 -1.88 -5.30 10.24
N GLY A 146 -1.70 -4.15 10.88
CA GLY A 146 -2.26 -2.88 10.46
C GLY A 146 -1.24 -2.00 9.74
N TYR A 147 -1.72 -0.99 9.04
CA TYR A 147 -0.91 -0.06 8.27
C TYR A 147 -1.23 1.39 8.66
N ALA A 148 -0.28 2.09 9.27
CA ALA A 148 -0.35 3.53 9.54
C ALA A 148 0.32 4.32 8.41
N PHE A 149 -0.46 5.13 7.71
CA PHE A 149 -0.01 5.95 6.60
C PHE A 149 0.37 7.34 7.05
N TYR A 150 1.51 7.82 6.54
CA TYR A 150 2.03 9.16 6.79
C TYR A 150 2.38 9.87 5.49
N GLU A 151 2.14 11.18 5.46
CA GLU A 151 2.62 12.09 4.43
C GLU A 151 4.02 12.59 4.78
N LYS A 152 4.95 12.49 3.83
CA LYS A 152 6.28 13.07 3.91
C LYS A 152 6.22 14.55 3.54
N ARG A 153 6.74 15.41 4.41
CA ARG A 153 6.96 16.82 4.09
C ARG A 153 8.40 17.20 4.39
N SER A 154 8.93 18.13 3.60
CA SER A 154 10.20 18.78 3.91
C SER A 154 9.92 20.08 4.64
N LYS A 155 10.50 20.26 5.82
CA LYS A 155 10.45 21.50 6.60
C LYS A 155 11.85 22.04 6.77
N LEU A 156 11.96 23.36 6.91
CA LEU A 156 13.22 24.01 7.26
C LEU A 156 13.62 23.58 8.69
N LYS A 157 14.88 23.17 8.90
CA LYS A 157 15.39 22.84 10.24
C LYS A 157 15.30 24.08 11.14
N SER A 158 15.07 23.86 12.43
CA SER A 158 14.92 24.93 13.44
C SER A 158 16.08 25.93 13.43
N ASP A 159 17.29 25.45 13.18
CA ASP A 159 18.53 26.23 13.19
C ASP A 159 18.56 27.34 12.12
N TYR A 160 17.75 27.19 11.07
CA TYR A 160 17.65 28.15 9.97
C TYR A 160 16.34 28.96 10.01
N ALA A 161 15.48 28.75 11.01
CA ALA A 161 14.13 29.33 11.04
C ALA A 161 14.11 30.87 11.11
N GLN A 162 15.18 31.48 11.65
CA GLN A 162 15.32 32.94 11.78
C GLN A 162 15.97 33.60 10.56
N LEU A 163 16.47 32.82 9.60
CA LEU A 163 17.12 33.34 8.42
C LEU A 163 16.09 33.91 7.43
N SER A 164 16.46 35.01 6.77
CA SER A 164 15.69 35.56 5.67
C SER A 164 15.67 34.62 4.47
N GLY A 165 14.66 34.76 3.60
CA GLY A 165 14.58 33.96 2.37
C GLY A 165 15.81 34.06 1.46
N LYS A 166 16.53 35.19 1.50
CA LYS A 166 17.79 35.37 0.74
C LYS A 166 18.92 34.52 1.33
N GLU A 167 19.08 34.53 2.65
CA GLU A 167 20.10 33.72 3.35
C GLU A 167 19.84 32.22 3.15
N ILE A 168 18.57 31.79 3.25
CA ILE A 168 18.14 30.41 2.94
C ILE A 168 18.54 30.02 1.51
N GLN A 169 18.35 30.90 0.53
CA GLN A 169 18.68 30.62 -0.87
C GLN A 169 20.20 30.50 -1.09
N VAL A 170 21.01 31.30 -0.40
CA VAL A 170 22.48 31.18 -0.43
C VAL A 170 22.93 29.83 0.12
N LEU A 171 22.39 29.42 1.28
CA LEU A 171 22.71 28.12 1.88
C LEU A 171 22.32 26.94 0.96
N LYS A 172 21.15 27.00 0.33
CA LYS A 172 20.76 25.99 -0.68
C LYS A 172 21.72 25.94 -1.86
N LYS A 173 22.18 27.09 -2.37
CA LYS A 173 23.17 27.16 -3.47
C LYS A 173 24.53 26.60 -3.07
N GLN A 174 24.87 26.67 -1.79
CA GLN A 174 26.08 26.05 -1.23
C GLN A 174 25.95 24.54 -0.99
N GLY A 175 24.77 23.95 -1.26
CA GLY A 175 24.51 22.52 -1.06
C GLY A 175 24.34 22.14 0.41
N ILE A 176 24.10 23.11 1.30
CA ILE A 176 23.88 22.85 2.72
C ILE A 176 22.48 22.25 2.90
N ASP A 177 22.41 21.11 3.58
CA ASP A 177 21.15 20.46 3.92
C ASP A 177 20.43 21.21 5.05
N ILE A 178 19.58 22.15 4.65
CA ILE A 178 18.84 23.03 5.56
C ILE A 178 17.43 22.54 5.88
N THR A 179 16.98 21.44 5.28
CA THR A 179 15.64 20.90 5.52
C THR A 179 15.70 19.54 6.18
N GLU A 180 14.65 19.22 6.95
CA GLU A 180 14.42 17.90 7.52
C GLU A 180 13.13 17.32 6.95
N GLN A 181 13.07 16.00 6.91
CA GLN A 181 11.82 15.30 6.61
C GLN A 181 11.00 15.17 7.90
N VAL A 182 9.74 15.57 7.81
CA VAL A 182 8.74 15.34 8.85
C VAL A 182 7.64 14.46 8.29
N PHE A 183 7.04 13.67 9.17
CA PHE A 183 6.02 12.69 8.81
C PHE A 183 4.71 13.07 9.49
N ILE A 184 3.70 13.38 8.68
CA ILE A 184 2.40 13.82 9.16
C ILE A 184 1.46 12.61 9.10
N PRO A 185 0.87 12.18 10.23
CA PRO A 185 -0.06 11.06 10.22
C PRO A 185 -1.29 11.39 9.36
N LEU A 186 -1.69 10.44 8.51
CA LEU A 186 -2.88 10.54 7.67
C LEU A 186 -4.01 9.70 8.26
N PHE A 187 -3.85 8.38 8.27
CA PHE A 187 -4.83 7.42 8.78
C PHE A 187 -4.16 6.09 9.10
N ALA A 188 -4.86 5.22 9.82
CA ALA A 188 -4.47 3.83 10.03
C ALA A 188 -5.57 2.90 9.52
N PHE A 189 -5.17 1.78 8.93
CA PHE A 189 -6.05 0.70 8.48
C PHE A 189 -5.63 -0.60 9.18
N LEU A 190 -6.49 -1.15 10.04
CA LEU A 190 -6.13 -2.23 10.96
C LEU A 190 -6.64 -3.62 10.55
N GLY A 191 -7.62 -3.69 9.65
CA GLY A 191 -8.31 -4.95 9.35
C GLY A 191 -8.99 -5.55 10.58
N ASP A 192 -9.05 -6.87 10.62
CA ASP A 192 -9.53 -7.64 11.76
C ASP A 192 -8.42 -7.74 12.83
N THR A 193 -8.75 -7.43 14.08
CA THR A 193 -7.79 -7.39 15.19
C THR A 193 -8.45 -7.61 16.55
#